data_AF-A0A926AW19-F1
#
_entry.id   AF-A0A926AW19-F1
#
_cell.length_a   1.000
_cell.length_b   1.000
_cell.length_c   1.000
_cell.angle_alpha   90.00
_cell.angle_beta   90.00
_cell.angle_gamma   90.00
#
_symmetry.space_group_name_H-M   'P 1'
#
loop_
_entity.id
_entity.type
_entity.pdbx_description
1 polymer ?
#
loop_
_entity_poly.entity_id
_entity_poly.type
_entity_poly.pdbx_seq_one_letter_code
_entity_poly.pdbx_strand_id
1 'polypeptide(L)'
;MSPYQQLWFEQTRSDHSVLILLRKLGASPCHQLHYLQMVTEKLGKAYFWRTGSPPPKSPVSFVRFLQTLDDRPRTEVDRIAKLLGFSKAVSLEAWIKSISPLAHALERLAPALAGDAGPNPEYPWPRTAPLHAPATFGFEIWTELMNTTRGRQFLQVVDTAVAAFPSYC
;
A
#
# COMPACT_ATOMS: atom_id res chain seq x y z
N MET A 1 -13.28 -4.03 -15.67
CA MET A 1 -11.81 -4.23 -15.66
C MET A 1 -11.33 -4.64 -17.03
N SER A 2 -10.20 -4.09 -17.49
CA SER A 2 -9.46 -4.61 -18.65
C SER A 2 -8.70 -5.90 -18.29
N PRO A 3 -8.27 -6.71 -19.28
CA PRO A 3 -7.44 -7.90 -19.02
C PRO A 3 -6.16 -7.58 -18.24
N TYR A 4 -5.54 -6.42 -18.48
CA TYR A 4 -4.34 -6.00 -17.74
C TYR A 4 -4.64 -5.64 -16.28
N GLN A 5 -5.77 -4.96 -16.01
CA GLN A 5 -6.20 -4.72 -14.63
C GLN A 5 -6.38 -6.04 -13.89
N GLN A 6 -6.98 -7.04 -14.55
CA GLN A 6 -7.20 -8.35 -13.96
C GLN A 6 -5.88 -9.07 -13.62
N LEU A 7 -4.91 -9.10 -14.52
CA LEU A 7 -3.60 -9.72 -14.24
C LEU A 7 -2.87 -9.08 -13.04
N TRP A 8 -2.85 -7.75 -12.98
CA TRP A 8 -2.22 -7.05 -11.86
C TRP A 8 -3.01 -7.21 -10.55
N PHE A 9 -4.34 -7.27 -10.65
CA PHE A 9 -5.18 -7.49 -9.48
C PHE A 9 -5.04 -8.91 -8.93
N GLU A 10 -4.93 -9.95 -9.77
CA GLU A 10 -4.64 -11.30 -9.30
C GLU A 10 -3.30 -11.38 -8.56
N GLN A 11 -2.26 -10.70 -9.05
CA GLN A 11 -1.00 -10.59 -8.31
C GLN A 11 -1.18 -9.84 -6.98
N THR A 12 -1.97 -8.77 -6.96
CA THR A 12 -2.29 -8.02 -5.73
C THR A 12 -2.97 -8.91 -4.70
N ARG A 13 -3.93 -9.76 -5.10
CA ARG A 13 -4.63 -10.71 -4.24
C ARG A 13 -3.70 -11.78 -3.68
N SER A 14 -2.79 -12.28 -4.51
CA SER A 14 -1.77 -13.24 -4.08
C SER A 14 -0.88 -12.65 -2.99
N ASP A 15 -0.32 -11.46 -3.23
CA ASP A 15 0.54 -10.77 -2.25
C ASP A 15 -0.22 -10.44 -0.96
N HIS A 16 -1.49 -10.05 -1.07
CA HIS A 16 -2.36 -9.76 0.08
C HIS A 16 -2.64 -11.00 0.93
N SER A 17 -2.84 -12.15 0.29
CA SER A 17 -3.02 -13.42 0.99
C SER A 17 -1.78 -13.80 1.80
N VAL A 18 -0.59 -13.57 1.24
CA VAL A 18 0.68 -13.78 1.98
C VAL A 18 0.82 -12.79 3.13
N LEU A 19 0.49 -11.52 2.94
CA LEU A 19 0.49 -10.53 4.02
C LEU A 19 -0.39 -10.97 5.20
N ILE A 20 -1.61 -11.45 4.92
CA ILE A 20 -2.53 -11.95 5.94
C ILE A 20 -1.91 -13.13 6.69
N LEU A 21 -1.30 -14.08 5.97
CA LEU A 21 -0.66 -15.24 6.59
C LEU A 21 0.51 -14.83 7.50
N LEU A 22 1.39 -13.93 7.02
CA LEU A 22 2.54 -13.44 7.78
C LEU A 22 2.11 -12.69 9.05
N ARG A 23 1.06 -11.85 8.94
CA ARG A 23 0.46 -11.16 10.10
C ARG A 23 -0.07 -12.16 11.12
N LYS A 24 -0.80 -13.19 10.66
CA LYS A 24 -1.36 -14.24 11.53
C LYS A 24 -0.29 -15.06 12.24
N LEU A 25 0.83 -15.34 11.57
CA LEU A 25 1.93 -16.12 12.13
C LEU A 25 2.92 -15.28 12.96
N GLY A 26 2.72 -13.96 13.04
CA GLY A 26 3.62 -13.06 13.78
C GLY A 26 5.02 -12.99 13.18
N ALA A 27 5.13 -13.04 11.84
CA ALA A 27 6.42 -12.92 11.16
C ALA A 27 7.12 -11.59 11.48
N SER A 28 8.45 -11.53 11.34
CA SER A 28 9.20 -10.29 11.59
C SER A 28 8.65 -9.11 10.78
N PRO A 29 8.70 -7.87 11.32
CA PRO A 29 8.13 -6.69 10.67
C PRO A 29 8.59 -6.47 9.22
N CYS A 30 9.85 -6.78 8.89
CA CYS A 30 10.36 -6.66 7.53
C CYS A 30 9.52 -7.43 6.50
N HIS A 31 9.15 -8.68 6.79
CA HIS A 31 8.37 -9.49 5.85
C HIS A 31 6.96 -8.92 5.67
N GLN A 32 6.34 -8.48 6.76
CA GLN A 32 5.00 -7.87 6.70
C GLN A 32 5.03 -6.54 5.94
N LEU A 33 6.05 -5.71 6.16
CA LEU A 33 6.24 -4.46 5.44
C LEU A 33 6.52 -4.67 3.95
N HIS A 34 7.35 -5.66 3.59
CA HIS A 34 7.61 -6.00 2.19
C HIS A 34 6.32 -6.37 1.46
N TYR A 35 5.51 -7.27 2.04
CA TYR A 35 4.25 -7.65 1.40
C TYR A 35 3.22 -6.51 1.41
N LEU A 36 3.18 -5.67 2.44
CA LEU A 36 2.32 -4.48 2.45
C LEU A 36 2.73 -3.49 1.34
N GLN A 37 4.03 -3.26 1.14
CA GLN A 37 4.53 -2.46 0.01
C GLN A 37 4.10 -3.09 -1.33
N MET A 38 4.28 -4.40 -1.50
CA MET A 38 3.90 -5.10 -2.73
C MET A 38 2.40 -5.02 -3.03
N VAL A 39 1.55 -5.19 -2.03
CA VAL A 39 0.09 -5.05 -2.17
C VAL A 39 -0.27 -3.63 -2.60
N THR A 40 0.23 -2.62 -1.89
CA THR A 40 -0.11 -1.22 -2.16
C THR A 40 0.40 -0.74 -3.52
N GLU A 41 1.60 -1.14 -3.92
CA GLU A 41 2.16 -0.87 -5.25
C GLU A 41 1.31 -1.49 -6.36
N LYS A 42 1.01 -2.79 -6.25
CA LYS A 42 0.29 -3.52 -7.30
C LYS A 42 -1.18 -3.16 -7.37
N LEU A 43 -1.81 -2.82 -6.24
CA LEU A 43 -3.16 -2.28 -6.20
C LEU A 43 -3.24 -0.97 -7.01
N GLY A 44 -2.28 -0.06 -6.81
CA GLY A 44 -2.19 1.17 -7.59
C GLY A 44 -1.97 0.89 -9.08
N LYS A 45 -1.03 0.00 -9.43
CA LYS A 45 -0.77 -0.39 -10.82
C LYS A 45 -1.98 -1.05 -11.49
N ALA A 46 -2.66 -1.96 -10.80
CA ALA A 46 -3.90 -2.58 -11.25
C ALA A 46 -4.97 -1.53 -11.53
N TYR A 47 -5.10 -0.52 -10.67
CA TYR A 47 -6.03 0.59 -10.89
C TYR A 47 -5.65 1.42 -12.14
N PHE A 48 -4.38 1.78 -12.31
CA PHE A 48 -3.95 2.65 -13.41
C PHE A 48 -3.97 1.99 -14.78
N TRP A 49 -3.99 0.65 -14.88
CA TRP A 49 -4.24 -0.05 -16.14
C TRP A 49 -5.63 0.22 -16.76
N ARG A 50 -6.52 0.91 -16.06
CA ARG A 50 -7.82 1.39 -16.59
C ARG A 50 -7.68 2.32 -17.80
N THR A 51 -6.52 2.99 -17.97
CA THR A 51 -6.26 3.89 -19.11
C THR A 51 -5.85 3.14 -20.38
N GLY A 52 -5.68 1.82 -20.31
CA GLY A 52 -5.22 0.99 -21.43
C GLY A 52 -3.73 1.10 -21.74
N SER A 53 -2.99 1.94 -20.99
CA SER A 53 -1.54 2.12 -21.13
C SER A 53 -0.80 1.62 -19.88
N PRO A 54 0.44 1.11 -20.02
CA PRO A 54 1.20 0.65 -18.87
C PRO A 54 1.48 1.79 -17.90
N PRO A 55 1.25 1.60 -16.58
CA PRO A 55 1.66 2.57 -15.58
C PRO A 55 3.20 2.67 -15.53
N PRO A 56 3.76 3.80 -15.05
CA PRO A 56 5.21 3.95 -14.90
C PRO A 56 5.82 2.82 -14.08
N LYS A 57 7.05 2.42 -14.44
CA LYS A 57 7.87 1.49 -13.65
C LYS A 57 8.41 2.18 -12.40
N SER A 58 7.53 2.43 -11.44
CA SER A 58 7.84 3.04 -10.15
C SER A 58 7.18 2.23 -9.02
N PRO A 59 7.85 2.10 -7.86
CA PRO A 59 7.21 1.59 -6.64
C PRO A 59 6.25 2.61 -6.02
N VAL A 60 6.34 3.90 -6.41
CA VAL A 60 5.40 4.95 -6.00
C VAL A 60 4.12 4.83 -6.82
N SER A 61 3.06 4.32 -6.19
CA SER A 61 1.78 4.12 -6.86
C SER A 61 0.59 4.29 -5.92
N PHE A 62 0.76 4.01 -4.63
CA PHE A 62 -0.34 3.94 -3.71
C PHE A 62 -0.87 5.32 -3.32
N VAL A 63 0.02 6.28 -3.04
CA VAL A 63 -0.43 7.65 -2.73
C VAL A 63 -1.18 8.26 -3.92
N ARG A 64 -0.63 8.08 -5.13
CA ARG A 64 -1.29 8.53 -6.35
C ARG A 64 -2.64 7.84 -6.54
N PHE A 65 -2.73 6.55 -6.23
CA PHE A 65 -3.99 5.80 -6.27
C PHE A 65 -5.04 6.42 -5.34
N LEU A 66 -4.69 6.69 -4.07
CA LEU A 66 -5.58 7.34 -3.11
C LEU A 66 -6.07 8.70 -3.62
N GLN A 67 -5.15 9.56 -4.07
CA GLN A 67 -5.47 10.87 -4.64
C GLN A 67 -6.42 10.74 -5.84
N THR A 68 -6.18 9.77 -6.73
CA THR A 68 -7.03 9.56 -7.92
C THR A 68 -8.43 9.01 -7.55
N LEU A 69 -8.61 8.40 -6.38
CA LEU A 69 -9.95 8.05 -5.90
C LEU A 69 -10.72 9.29 -5.44
N ASP A 70 -10.03 10.25 -4.85
CA ASP A 70 -10.59 11.52 -4.34
C ASP A 70 -10.94 12.50 -5.47
N ASP A 71 -10.17 12.49 -6.57
CA ASP A 71 -10.36 13.36 -7.74
C ASP A 71 -11.59 13.02 -8.63
N ARG A 72 -12.41 12.03 -8.23
CA ARG A 72 -13.58 11.58 -9.01
C ARG A 72 -14.82 12.48 -8.78
N PRO A 73 -15.84 12.39 -9.64
CA PRO A 73 -17.13 13.03 -9.38
C PRO A 73 -17.67 12.68 -8.00
N ARG A 74 -18.23 13.66 -7.29
CA ARG A 74 -18.59 13.52 -5.87
C ARG A 74 -19.47 12.31 -5.55
N THR A 75 -20.42 11.99 -6.43
CA THR A 75 -21.31 10.83 -6.30
C THR A 75 -20.55 9.50 -6.34
N GLU A 76 -19.48 9.41 -7.14
CA GLU A 76 -18.60 8.25 -7.15
C GLU A 76 -17.75 8.18 -5.87
N VAL A 77 -17.18 9.31 -5.45
CA VAL A 77 -16.36 9.36 -4.22
C VAL A 77 -17.18 8.94 -3.01
N ASP A 78 -18.44 9.37 -2.89
CA ASP A 78 -19.32 8.94 -1.79
C ASP A 78 -19.58 7.42 -1.81
N ARG A 79 -19.73 6.83 -3.00
CA ARG A 79 -19.89 5.39 -3.15
C ARG A 79 -18.61 4.64 -2.78
N ILE A 80 -17.44 5.12 -3.24
CA ILE A 80 -16.13 4.54 -2.94
C ILE A 80 -15.81 4.68 -1.45
N ALA A 81 -16.11 5.82 -0.83
CA ALA A 81 -15.96 6.04 0.60
C ALA A 81 -16.71 4.98 1.40
N LYS A 82 -17.98 4.70 1.06
CA LYS A 82 -18.77 3.63 1.71
C LYS A 82 -18.14 2.26 1.51
N LEU A 83 -17.68 1.94 0.30
CA LEU A 83 -16.99 0.67 0.03
C LEU A 83 -15.74 0.52 0.89
N LEU A 84 -14.99 1.61 1.13
CA LEU A 84 -13.78 1.63 1.94
C LEU A 84 -14.06 1.81 3.46
N GLY A 85 -15.33 1.74 3.89
CA GLY A 85 -15.71 1.80 5.30
C GLY A 85 -15.85 3.22 5.89
N PHE A 86 -15.91 4.25 5.05
CA PHE A 86 -16.16 5.63 5.47
C PHE A 86 -17.63 6.01 5.34
N SER A 87 -18.10 6.88 6.23
CA SER A 87 -19.49 7.34 6.19
C SER A 87 -19.82 8.25 4.99
N LYS A 88 -18.86 9.08 4.57
CA LYS A 88 -19.03 10.13 3.55
C LYS A 88 -17.69 10.39 2.84
N ALA A 89 -17.74 10.96 1.64
CA ALA A 89 -16.55 11.37 0.89
C ALA A 89 -15.62 12.33 1.65
N VAL A 90 -16.15 13.30 2.42
CA VAL A 90 -15.31 14.22 3.24
C VAL A 90 -14.43 13.44 4.23
N SER A 91 -14.95 12.35 4.80
CA SER A 91 -14.20 11.53 5.76
C SER A 91 -13.08 10.77 5.06
N LEU A 92 -13.31 10.28 3.84
CA LEU A 92 -12.29 9.65 3.01
C LEU A 92 -11.20 10.67 2.63
N GLU A 93 -11.59 11.85 2.12
CA GLU A 93 -10.67 12.94 1.75
C GLU A 93 -9.76 13.34 2.92
N ALA A 94 -10.37 13.60 4.09
CA ALA A 94 -9.62 13.96 5.31
C ALA A 94 -8.66 12.85 5.73
N TRP A 95 -9.10 11.59 5.63
CA TRP A 95 -8.25 10.44 5.91
C TRP A 95 -7.09 10.33 4.92
N ILE A 96 -7.32 10.47 3.60
CA ILE A 96 -6.28 10.46 2.56
C ILE A 96 -5.20 11.51 2.87
N LYS A 97 -5.60 12.74 3.19
CA LYS A 97 -4.65 13.81 3.59
C LYS A 97 -3.86 13.42 4.83
N SER A 98 -4.53 12.88 5.84
CA SER A 98 -3.90 12.50 7.11
C SER A 98 -2.94 11.31 7.00
N ILE A 99 -3.17 10.41 6.02
CA ILE A 99 -2.43 9.16 5.88
C ILE A 99 -1.32 9.22 4.83
N SER A 100 -1.36 10.21 3.93
CA SER A 100 -0.37 10.40 2.87
C SER A 100 1.09 10.36 3.37
N PRO A 101 1.47 10.95 4.52
CA PRO A 101 2.83 10.83 5.03
C PRO A 101 3.25 9.39 5.35
N LEU A 102 2.35 8.60 5.93
CA LEU A 102 2.58 7.19 6.28
C LEU A 102 2.66 6.32 5.01
N ALA A 103 1.77 6.57 4.05
CA ALA A 103 1.78 5.91 2.76
C ALA A 103 3.08 6.17 1.98
N HIS A 104 3.57 7.42 1.97
CA HIS A 104 4.86 7.73 1.38
C HIS A 104 6.04 7.09 2.13
N ALA A 105 5.96 7.01 3.47
CA ALA A 105 6.99 6.31 4.25
C ALA A 105 7.05 4.83 3.89
N LEU A 106 5.90 4.18 3.66
CA LEU A 106 5.83 2.80 3.17
C LEU A 106 6.45 2.66 1.78
N GLU A 107 6.11 3.54 0.83
CA GLU A 107 6.67 3.51 -0.52
C GLU A 107 8.20 3.66 -0.49
N ARG A 108 8.73 4.56 0.33
CA ARG A 108 10.18 4.79 0.48
C ARG A 108 10.98 3.61 1.02
N LEU A 109 10.31 2.59 1.57
CA LEU A 109 10.99 1.35 1.97
C LEU A 109 11.46 0.51 0.79
N ALA A 110 10.92 0.75 -0.42
CA ALA A 110 11.37 0.05 -1.62
C ALA A 110 12.89 0.24 -1.80
N PRO A 111 13.68 -0.81 -2.09
CA PRO A 111 15.14 -0.68 -2.24
C PRO A 111 15.56 0.43 -3.23
N ALA A 112 14.81 0.59 -4.32
CA ALA A 112 15.04 1.64 -5.32
C ALA A 112 14.86 3.08 -4.79
N LEU A 113 14.13 3.27 -3.69
CA LEU A 113 13.88 4.57 -3.06
C LEU A 113 14.65 4.77 -1.76
N ALA A 114 14.87 3.69 -1.00
CA ALA A 114 15.68 3.71 0.23
C ALA A 114 17.17 4.02 -0.06
N GLY A 115 17.64 3.68 -1.27
CA GLY A 115 19.03 3.84 -1.67
C GLY A 115 19.95 2.87 -0.90
N ASP A 116 21.26 3.10 -1.01
CA ASP A 116 22.24 2.14 -0.49
C ASP A 116 22.32 2.10 1.04
N ALA A 117 21.98 3.20 1.73
CA ALA A 117 22.14 3.34 3.18
C ALA A 117 20.80 3.37 3.96
N GLY A 118 19.68 3.41 3.27
CA GLY A 118 18.37 3.55 3.88
C GLY A 118 17.76 2.21 4.33
N PRO A 119 16.85 2.24 5.32
CA PRO A 119 16.13 1.06 5.74
C PRO A 119 15.23 0.54 4.62
N ASN A 120 15.35 -0.75 4.33
CA ASN A 120 14.49 -1.46 3.39
C ASN A 120 14.20 -2.86 3.96
N PRO A 121 13.05 -3.48 3.64
CA PRO A 121 12.66 -4.75 4.24
C PRO A 121 13.33 -5.97 3.57
N GLU A 122 14.05 -5.78 2.47
CA GLU A 122 14.50 -6.87 1.58
C GLU A 122 15.95 -7.27 1.83
N TYR A 123 16.86 -6.31 1.95
CA TYR A 123 18.30 -6.53 1.96
C TYR A 123 18.96 -5.86 3.15
N PRO A 124 20.03 -6.44 3.72
CA PRO A 124 20.92 -5.73 4.64
C PRO A 124 21.46 -4.43 4.03
N TRP A 125 21.68 -3.43 4.88
CA TRP A 125 22.22 -2.13 4.46
C TRP A 125 23.28 -1.60 5.45
N PRO A 126 24.25 -0.79 5.00
CA PRO A 126 24.50 -0.44 3.60
C PRO A 126 24.94 -1.60 2.70
N ARG A 127 24.64 -1.56 1.40
CA ARG A 127 24.85 -2.72 0.49
C ARG A 127 26.29 -3.25 0.45
N THR A 128 27.28 -2.37 0.49
CA THR A 128 28.71 -2.72 0.35
C THR A 128 29.37 -3.11 1.67
N ALA A 129 28.83 -2.66 2.81
CA ALA A 129 29.32 -2.96 4.14
C ALA A 129 28.14 -3.01 5.12
N PRO A 130 27.37 -4.12 5.15
CA PRO A 130 26.12 -4.17 5.90
C PRO A 130 26.31 -3.99 7.41
N LEU A 131 25.53 -3.09 7.99
CA LEU A 131 25.47 -2.82 9.44
C LEU A 131 24.12 -3.20 10.05
N HIS A 132 23.08 -3.27 9.22
CA HIS A 132 21.72 -3.54 9.62
C HIS A 132 21.15 -4.70 8.80
N ALA A 133 20.41 -5.59 9.46
CA ALA A 133 19.62 -6.62 8.82
C ALA A 133 18.13 -6.30 8.99
N PRO A 134 17.29 -6.37 7.94
CA PRO A 134 15.86 -6.11 8.06
C PRO A 134 15.18 -6.94 9.15
N ALA A 135 15.60 -8.18 9.33
CA ALA A 135 15.02 -9.12 10.30
C ALA A 135 15.16 -8.70 11.76
N THR A 136 16.15 -7.87 12.09
CA THR A 136 16.42 -7.39 13.46
C THR A 136 16.20 -5.88 13.61
N PHE A 137 15.87 -5.18 12.52
CA PHE A 137 15.71 -3.73 12.52
C PHE A 137 14.31 -3.30 12.98
N GLY A 138 14.26 -2.32 13.88
CA GLY A 138 13.03 -1.70 14.35
C GLY A 138 12.54 -0.62 13.38
N PHE A 139 11.61 -0.96 12.49
CA PHE A 139 11.02 0.00 11.56
C PHE A 139 10.03 0.92 12.29
N GLU A 140 10.28 2.23 12.33
CA GLU A 140 9.38 3.21 12.97
C GLU A 140 7.96 3.18 12.35
N ILE A 141 7.87 3.03 11.03
CA ILE A 141 6.60 2.88 10.32
C ILE A 141 5.80 1.65 10.81
N TRP A 142 6.47 0.56 11.19
CA TRP A 142 5.79 -0.60 11.75
C TRP A 142 5.14 -0.27 13.10
N THR A 143 5.87 0.42 13.96
CA THR A 143 5.36 0.92 15.24
C THR A 143 4.13 1.82 15.01
N GLU A 144 4.20 2.73 14.04
CA GLU A 144 3.06 3.61 13.73
C GLU A 144 1.84 2.82 13.22
N LEU A 145 2.04 1.88 12.29
CA LEU A 145 0.99 1.04 11.72
C LEU A 145 0.26 0.23 12.79
N MET A 146 0.99 -0.32 13.76
CA MET A 146 0.41 -1.21 14.77
C MET A 146 -0.17 -0.46 15.97
N ASN A 147 0.51 0.59 16.43
CA ASN A 147 0.19 1.20 17.72
C ASN A 147 -0.78 2.37 17.62
N THR A 148 -0.94 2.99 16.44
CA THR A 148 -1.87 4.11 16.27
C THR A 148 -3.20 3.67 15.67
N THR A 149 -4.29 4.36 16.03
CA THR A 149 -5.61 4.15 15.39
C THR A 149 -5.54 4.41 13.90
N ARG A 150 -4.81 5.45 13.49
CA ARG A 150 -4.60 5.83 12.10
C ARG A 150 -3.89 4.71 11.31
N GLY A 151 -2.85 4.12 11.88
CA GLY A 151 -2.10 3.02 11.29
C GLY A 151 -2.96 1.75 11.11
N ARG A 152 -3.75 1.39 12.13
CA ARG A 152 -4.68 0.26 12.03
C ARG A 152 -5.77 0.49 10.98
N GLN A 153 -6.29 1.72 10.90
CA GLN A 153 -7.24 2.09 9.85
C GLN A 153 -6.61 2.00 8.46
N PHE A 154 -5.33 2.35 8.28
CA PHE A 154 -4.63 2.15 7.01
C PHE A 154 -4.63 0.69 6.57
N LEU A 155 -4.25 -0.22 7.46
CA LEU A 155 -4.27 -1.66 7.17
C LEU A 155 -5.68 -2.13 6.80
N GLN A 156 -6.70 -1.69 7.54
CA GLN A 156 -8.10 -1.99 7.24
C GLN A 156 -8.55 -1.46 5.87
N VAL A 157 -8.16 -0.23 5.51
CA VAL A 157 -8.49 0.33 4.19
C VAL A 157 -7.78 -0.43 3.07
N VAL A 158 -6.53 -0.87 3.26
CA VAL A 158 -5.84 -1.74 2.30
C VAL A 158 -6.60 -3.06 2.13
N ASP A 159 -6.96 -3.71 3.24
CA ASP A 159 -7.72 -4.97 3.22
C ASP A 159 -9.06 -4.80 2.48
N THR A 160 -9.77 -3.69 2.76
CA THR A 160 -11.07 -3.38 2.15
C THR A 160 -10.94 -2.99 0.68
N ALA A 161 -9.89 -2.25 0.31
CA ALA A 161 -9.62 -1.86 -1.06
C ALA A 161 -9.35 -3.09 -1.92
N VAL A 162 -8.50 -4.01 -1.46
CA VAL A 162 -8.27 -5.28 -2.17
C VAL A 162 -9.57 -6.07 -2.34
N ALA A 163 -10.39 -6.19 -1.29
CA ALA A 163 -11.65 -6.93 -1.35
C ALA A 163 -12.68 -6.28 -2.30
N ALA A 164 -12.78 -4.95 -2.31
CA ALA A 164 -13.77 -4.20 -3.07
C ALA A 164 -13.28 -3.77 -4.47
N PHE A 165 -12.07 -4.13 -4.88
CA PHE A 165 -11.44 -3.63 -6.12
C PHE A 165 -12.34 -3.69 -7.36
N PRO A 166 -13.02 -4.81 -7.69
CA PRO A 166 -13.91 -4.89 -8.85
C PRO A 166 -15.08 -3.89 -8.82
N SER A 167 -15.42 -3.37 -7.63
CA SER A 167 -16.54 -2.46 -7.43
C SER A 167 -16.16 -0.99 -7.64
N TYR A 168 -14.88 -0.61 -7.72
CA TYR A 168 -14.47 0.79 -7.92
C TYR A 168 -13.46 1.03 -9.05
N CYS A 169 -13.02 -0.05 -9.73
CA CYS A 169 -12.07 0.00 -10.83
C CYS A 169 -12.70 0.22 -12.22
#